data_AF-A0A1L9BEV2-F1
#
_entry.id   AF-A0A1L9BEV2-F1
#
_cell.length_a   1.000
_cell.length_b   1.000
_cell.length_c   1.000
_cell.angle_alpha   90.00
_cell.angle_beta   90.00
_cell.angle_gamma   90.00
#
_symmetry.space_group_name_H-M   'P 1'
#
loop_
_entity.id
_entity.type
_entity.pdbx_description
1 polymer ?
#
loop_
_entity_poly.entity_id
_entity_poly.type
_entity_poly.pdbx_seq_one_letter_code
_entity_poly.pdbx_strand_id
1 'polypeptide(L)'
;MTEESGREMLDIASKLFEQMLTQQRAKVLRLAREVVPNITPEELRNPHDFPKLKEHPTFEFEDGLLSGLISAQMALFAEIKGRLLPPEPPAP
;
A
#
# COMPACT_ATOMS: atom_id res chain seq x y z
N MET A 1 -3.17 -22.89 15.67
CA MET A 1 -2.95 -21.44 15.85
C MET A 1 -4.16 -20.90 16.58
N THR A 2 -3.99 -20.13 17.66
CA THR A 2 -5.11 -19.60 18.47
C THR A 2 -5.60 -18.27 17.88
N GLU A 3 -6.80 -17.83 18.27
CA GLU A 3 -7.32 -16.51 17.91
C GLU A 3 -6.37 -15.38 18.32
N GLU A 4 -5.77 -15.51 19.52
CA GLU A 4 -4.75 -14.59 20.04
C GLU A 4 -3.53 -14.50 19.09
N SER A 5 -3.01 -15.65 18.63
CA SER A 5 -1.93 -15.67 17.65
C SER A 5 -2.34 -15.06 16.31
N GLY A 6 -3.61 -15.21 15.91
CA GLY A 6 -4.15 -14.57 14.70
C GLY A 6 -4.20 -13.05 14.81
N ARG A 7 -4.61 -12.53 15.98
CA ARG A 7 -4.66 -11.08 16.27
C ARG A 7 -3.24 -10.49 16.34
N GLU A 8 -2.32 -11.18 17.00
CA GLU A 8 -0.91 -10.75 17.08
C GLU A 8 -0.25 -10.73 15.68
N MET A 9 -0.47 -11.76 14.87
CA MET A 9 0.01 -11.81 13.49
C MET A 9 -0.53 -10.64 12.66
N LEU A 10 -1.82 -10.32 12.82
CA LEU A 10 -2.45 -9.20 12.10
C LEU A 10 -1.83 -7.85 12.49
N ASP A 11 -1.55 -7.64 13.78
CA ASP A 11 -0.91 -6.41 14.28
C ASP A 11 0.52 -6.26 13.75
N ILE A 12 1.32 -7.32 13.84
CA ILE A 12 2.69 -7.35 13.30
C ILE A 12 2.69 -7.08 11.79
N ALA A 13 1.84 -7.79 11.05
CA ALA A 13 1.71 -7.62 9.60
C ALA A 13 1.27 -6.19 9.26
N SER A 14 0.31 -5.64 10.01
CA SER A 14 -0.19 -4.28 9.78
C SER A 14 0.91 -3.24 9.94
N LYS A 15 1.67 -3.31 11.03
CA LYS A 15 2.80 -2.40 11.29
C LYS A 15 3.88 -2.50 10.22
N LEU A 16 4.21 -3.73 9.80
CA LEU A 16 5.20 -3.96 8.75
C LEU A 16 4.75 -3.35 7.41
N PHE A 17 3.53 -3.64 6.97
CA PHE A 17 3.01 -3.10 5.72
C PHE A 17 2.85 -1.58 5.77
N GLU A 18 2.45 -0.99 6.90
CA GLU A 18 2.39 0.46 7.07
C GLU A 18 3.75 1.12 6.85
N GLN A 19 4.81 0.54 7.43
CA GLN A 19 6.18 1.03 7.24
C GLN A 19 6.63 0.92 5.78
N MET A 20 6.41 -0.24 5.15
CA MET A 20 6.77 -0.47 3.75
C MET A 20 6.02 0.48 2.81
N LEU A 21 4.71 0.66 3.02
CA LEU A 21 3.89 1.57 2.22
C LEU A 21 4.31 3.03 2.41
N THR A 22 4.66 3.43 3.63
CA THR A 22 5.15 4.80 3.91
C THR A 22 6.44 5.08 3.15
N GLN A 23 7.40 4.15 3.21
CA GLN A 23 8.67 4.26 2.50
C GLN A 23 8.47 4.28 0.97
N GLN A 24 7.62 3.39 0.46
CA GLN A 24 7.37 3.31 -0.98
C GLN A 24 6.64 4.56 -1.49
N ARG A 25 5.63 5.07 -0.78
CA ARG A 25 4.95 6.32 -1.13
C ARG A 25 5.90 7.52 -1.15
N ALA A 26 6.80 7.61 -0.17
CA ALA A 26 7.81 8.67 -0.15
C ALA A 26 8.76 8.58 -1.35
N LYS A 27 9.15 7.37 -1.75
CA LYS A 27 9.99 7.12 -2.92
C LYS A 27 9.29 7.52 -4.22
N VAL A 28 8.05 7.10 -4.42
CA VAL A 28 7.23 7.45 -5.60
C VAL A 28 7.02 8.97 -5.67
N LEU A 29 6.71 9.62 -4.54
CA LEU A 29 6.56 11.09 -4.48
C LEU A 29 7.86 11.82 -4.82
N ARG A 30 9.01 11.35 -4.32
CA ARG A 30 10.32 11.93 -4.65
C ARG A 30 10.58 11.86 -6.16
N LEU A 31 10.37 10.70 -6.78
CA LEU A 31 10.54 10.51 -8.22
C LEU A 31 9.55 11.37 -9.01
N ALA A 32 8.30 11.49 -8.54
CA ALA A 32 7.32 12.36 -9.17
C ALA A 32 7.77 13.83 -9.17
N ARG A 33 8.40 14.29 -8.08
CA ARG A 33 8.92 15.65 -7.95
C ARG A 33 10.15 15.93 -8.81
N GLU A 34 10.89 14.91 -9.24
CA GLU A 34 11.97 15.08 -10.23
C GLU A 34 11.41 15.51 -11.59
N VAL A 35 10.17 15.11 -11.90
CA VAL A 35 9.48 15.42 -13.16
C VAL A 35 8.53 16.62 -13.02
N VAL A 36 7.81 16.70 -11.89
CA VAL A 36 6.82 17.74 -11.56
C VAL A 36 7.14 18.32 -10.18
N PRO A 37 7.99 19.37 -10.08
CA PRO A 37 8.62 19.83 -8.83
C PRO A 37 7.70 20.11 -7.64
N ASN A 38 6.42 20.41 -7.88
CA ASN A 38 5.46 20.81 -6.85
C ASN A 38 4.28 19.85 -6.69
N ILE A 39 4.34 18.64 -7.28
CA ILE A 39 3.24 17.68 -7.17
C ILE A 39 3.00 17.28 -5.71
N THR A 40 1.74 17.27 -5.34
CA THR A 40 1.26 16.86 -4.03
C THR A 40 0.97 15.36 -3.99
N PRO A 41 0.97 14.72 -2.80
CA PRO A 41 0.57 13.33 -2.69
C PRO A 41 -0.86 13.04 -3.18
N GLU A 42 -1.76 14.02 -3.10
CA GLU A 42 -3.15 13.90 -3.56
C GLU A 42 -3.24 13.89 -5.09
N GLU A 43 -2.56 14.82 -5.75
CA GLU A 43 -2.45 14.86 -7.22
C GLU A 43 -1.81 13.58 -7.78
N LEU A 44 -0.85 13.02 -7.07
CA LEU A 44 -0.19 11.77 -7.45
C LEU A 44 -1.13 10.56 -7.48
N ARG A 45 -2.27 10.61 -6.78
CA ARG A 45 -3.28 9.52 -6.83
C ARG A 45 -4.01 9.46 -8.17
N ASN A 46 -3.98 10.54 -8.94
CA ASN A 46 -4.54 10.62 -10.29
C ASN A 46 -3.43 10.95 -11.31
N PRO A 47 -2.50 10.01 -11.58
CA PRO A 47 -1.34 10.26 -12.43
C PRO A 47 -1.70 10.53 -13.90
N HIS A 48 -2.96 10.33 -14.30
CA HIS A 48 -3.47 10.66 -15.63
C HIS A 48 -3.37 12.16 -15.97
N ASP A 49 -3.37 13.03 -14.95
CA ASP A 49 -3.24 14.48 -15.14
C ASP A 49 -1.78 14.90 -15.42
N PHE A 50 -0.83 13.98 -15.30
CA PHE A 50 0.61 14.24 -15.47
C PHE A 50 1.26 13.23 -16.43
N PRO A 51 1.03 13.34 -17.75
CA PRO A 51 1.54 12.39 -18.76
C PRO A 51 3.06 12.16 -18.67
N LYS A 52 3.82 13.20 -18.30
CA LYS A 52 5.28 13.15 -18.13
C LYS A 52 5.73 12.14 -17.06
N LEU A 53 4.89 11.82 -16.08
CA LEU A 53 5.21 10.80 -15.08
C LEU A 53 5.23 9.40 -15.69
N LYS A 54 4.32 9.11 -16.63
CA LYS A 54 4.28 7.83 -17.34
C LYS A 54 5.48 7.62 -18.26
N GLU A 55 6.10 8.70 -18.71
CA GLU A 55 7.31 8.64 -19.53
C GLU A 55 8.59 8.40 -18.71
N HIS A 56 8.51 8.41 -17.37
CA HIS A 56 9.65 8.21 -16.48
C HIS A 56 9.71 6.75 -16.00
N PRO A 57 10.59 5.89 -16.56
CA PRO A 57 10.53 4.44 -16.36
C PRO A 57 10.72 4.02 -14.90
N THR A 58 11.62 4.72 -14.18
CA THR A 58 11.84 4.47 -12.75
C THR A 58 10.62 4.85 -11.92
N PHE A 59 9.85 5.85 -12.33
CA PHE A 59 8.63 6.22 -11.63
C PHE A 59 7.56 5.14 -11.83
N GLU A 60 7.34 4.73 -13.08
CA GLU A 60 6.35 3.71 -13.44
C GLU A 60 6.62 2.38 -12.70
N PHE A 61 7.87 1.95 -12.65
CA PHE A 61 8.25 0.74 -11.92
C PHE A 61 7.93 0.82 -10.42
N GLU A 62 8.27 1.94 -9.78
CA GLU A 62 8.07 2.13 -8.35
C GLU A 62 6.59 2.34 -7.97
N ASP A 63 5.81 2.95 -8.85
CA ASP A 63 4.35 3.06 -8.72
C ASP A 63 3.67 1.69 -8.86
N GLY A 64 4.14 0.86 -9.80
CA GLY A 64 3.74 -0.53 -9.92
C GLY A 64 4.06 -1.34 -8.66
N LEU A 65 5.24 -1.15 -8.07
CA LEU A 65 5.63 -1.79 -6.81
C LEU A 65 4.73 -1.33 -5.64
N LEU A 66 4.37 -0.05 -5.58
CA LEU A 66 3.41 0.47 -4.60
C LEU A 66 2.05 -0.24 -4.73
N SER A 67 1.55 -0.39 -5.96
CA SER A 67 0.31 -1.12 -6.24
C SER A 67 0.39 -2.59 -5.82
N GLY A 68 1.54 -3.22 -6.06
CA GLY A 68 1.83 -4.58 -5.60
C GLY A 68 1.82 -4.73 -4.09
N LEU A 69 2.43 -3.79 -3.35
CA LEU A 69 2.45 -3.79 -1.88
C LEU A 69 1.05 -3.61 -1.28
N ILE A 70 0.22 -2.74 -1.87
CA ILE A 70 -1.17 -2.57 -1.45
C ILE A 70 -1.95 -3.87 -1.65
N SER A 71 -1.78 -4.51 -2.81
CA SER A 71 -2.43 -5.78 -3.13
C SER A 71 -2.00 -6.90 -2.16
N ALA A 72 -0.70 -6.99 -1.87
CA ALA A 72 -0.15 -7.94 -0.92
C ALA A 72 -0.70 -7.74 0.51
N GLN A 73 -0.79 -6.48 0.97
CA GLN A 73 -1.38 -6.15 2.28
C GLN A 73 -2.83 -6.65 2.37
N MET A 74 -3.64 -6.33 1.35
CA MET A 74 -5.05 -6.74 1.32
C MET A 74 -5.20 -8.26 1.32
N ALA A 75 -4.42 -8.96 0.50
CA ALA A 75 -4.45 -10.42 0.42
C ALA A 75 -4.06 -11.07 1.74
N LEU A 76 -2.98 -10.61 2.39
CA LEU A 76 -2.54 -11.14 3.68
C LEU A 76 -3.59 -10.90 4.78
N PHE A 77 -4.18 -9.71 4.83
CA PHE A 77 -5.21 -9.39 5.82
C PHE A 77 -6.46 -10.24 5.63
N ALA A 78 -6.89 -10.44 4.38
CA ALA A 78 -8.03 -11.31 4.08
C ALA A 78 -7.75 -12.76 4.49
N GLU A 79 -6.55 -13.26 4.24
CA GLU A 79 -6.12 -14.60 4.62
C GLU A 79 -6.09 -14.79 6.14
N ILE A 80 -5.51 -13.83 6.89
CA ILE A 80 -5.46 -13.88 8.35
C ILE A 80 -6.88 -13.83 8.94
N LYS A 81 -7.71 -12.88 8.50
CA LYS A 81 -9.08 -12.74 8.97
C LYS A 81 -9.94 -13.96 8.63
N GLY A 82 -9.82 -14.48 7.41
CA GLY A 82 -10.63 -15.59 6.92
C GLY A 82 -10.27 -16.95 7.51
N ARG A 83 -9.00 -17.17 7.89
CA ARG A 83 -8.56 -18.47 8.43
C ARG A 83 -8.39 -18.50 9.95
N LEU A 84 -8.06 -17.36 10.56
CA LEU A 84 -7.48 -17.34 11.91
C LEU A 84 -8.31 -16.55 12.91
N LEU A 85 -9.28 -15.76 12.43
CA LEU A 85 -10.18 -14.98 13.28
C LEU A 85 -11.62 -15.46 13.07
N PRO A 86 -12.46 -15.42 14.12
CA PRO A 86 -13.88 -15.68 13.96
C PRO A 86 -14.50 -14.64 13.02
N PRO A 87 -15.56 -15.00 12.27
CA PRO A 87 -16.27 -14.04 11.44
C PRO A 87 -16.78 -12.88 12.31
N GLU A 88 -16.64 -11.65 11.81
CA GLU A 88 -17.21 -10.49 12.50
C GLU A 88 -18.74 -10.68 12.63
N PRO A 89 -19.32 -10.46 13.82
CA PRO A 89 -20.77 -10.49 13.96
C PRO A 89 -21.40 -9.43 13.03
N PRO A 90 -22.59 -9.69 12.47
CA PRO A 90 -23.25 -8.74 11.58
C PRO A 90 -23.42 -7.40 12.31
N ALA A 91 -23.19 -6.29 11.59
CA ALA A 91 -23.41 -4.95 12.12
C ALA A 91 -24.88 -4.79 12.58
N PRO A 92 -25.13 -4.05 13.67
CA PRO A 92 -26.47 -3.84 14.23
C PRO A 92 -27.41 -3.06 13.29
#